data_AF-A0A1I7BP75-F1
#
_entry.id   AF-A0A1I7BP75-F1
#
_cell.length_a   1.000
_cell.length_b   1.000
_cell.length_c   1.000
_cell.angle_alpha   90.00
_cell.angle_beta   90.00
_cell.angle_gamma   90.00
#
_symmetry.space_group_name_H-M   'P 1'
#
loop_
_entity.id
_entity.type
_entity.pdbx_description
1 polymer ?
#
loop_
_entity_poly.entity_id
_entity_poly.type
_entity_poly.pdbx_seq_one_letter_code
_entity_poly.pdbx_strand_id
1 'polypeptide(L)'
;MKAAKPLAMLAILSLLAVGAILLIWRSTQDALWVQDVTAAPLQGSPGSVGVFLTIRNRGSADKLIAVRSIVAQRSRLVSTTTESGLAIPADSSPSLASDGAYILLERVGGTLKDGRLLPITLRFEKAGEIRTQARLIAPRAQGEAASYGLFGIGDIRRVQDDKPAPAITLDVQPSEDGWQVQVETRNFRFDTDPEDGKHVPGTGHAHLYLNGLKLQRLYESRARIGTLPPGRHEIRVTLNSKDHRTYVVSDTPVSATAEIVVP
;
A
#
# COMPACT_ATOMS: atom_id res chain seq x y z
N MET A 1 -48.27 -16.71 41.95
CA MET A 1 -47.54 -17.53 40.95
C MET A 1 -46.66 -16.64 40.07
N LYS A 2 -45.34 -16.85 40.16
CA LYS A 2 -44.27 -16.66 39.15
C LYS A 2 -44.48 -15.62 38.02
N ALA A 3 -44.14 -14.35 38.29
CA ALA A 3 -43.83 -13.35 37.25
C ALA A 3 -42.31 -13.16 37.02
N ALA A 4 -41.45 -14.05 37.55
CA ALA A 4 -39.99 -13.93 37.46
C ALA A 4 -39.37 -14.47 36.14
N LYS A 5 -40.16 -15.12 35.29
CA LYS A 5 -39.68 -15.73 34.03
C LYS A 5 -39.29 -14.73 32.92
N PRO A 6 -40.03 -13.62 32.67
CA PRO A 6 -39.68 -12.71 31.58
C PRO A 6 -38.40 -11.89 31.87
N LEU A 7 -38.16 -11.46 33.11
CA LEU A 7 -36.95 -10.69 33.46
C LEU A 7 -35.66 -11.52 33.33
N ALA A 8 -35.69 -12.77 33.78
CA ALA A 8 -34.53 -13.66 33.65
C ALA A 8 -34.22 -13.97 32.17
N MET A 9 -35.25 -14.12 31.34
CA MET A 9 -35.09 -14.36 29.90
C MET A 9 -34.54 -13.13 29.17
N LEU A 10 -35.01 -11.93 29.51
CA LEU A 10 -34.48 -10.66 28.99
C LEU A 10 -33.00 -10.48 29.36
N ALA A 11 -32.61 -10.75 30.61
CA ALA A 11 -31.22 -10.65 31.05
C ALA A 11 -30.30 -11.62 30.28
N ILE A 12 -30.74 -12.86 30.05
CA ILE A 12 -29.98 -13.85 29.27
C ILE A 12 -29.85 -13.42 27.80
N LEU A 13 -30.93 -12.93 27.18
CA LEU A 13 -30.89 -12.42 25.81
C LEU A 13 -29.97 -11.20 25.68
N SER A 14 -29.97 -10.29 26.66
CA SER A 14 -29.04 -9.16 26.70
C SER A 14 -27.58 -9.61 26.83
N LEU A 15 -27.30 -10.59 27.70
CA LEU A 15 -25.95 -11.17 27.84
C LEU A 15 -25.48 -11.87 26.58
N LEU A 16 -26.37 -12.61 25.89
CA LEU A 16 -26.07 -13.25 24.61
C LEU A 16 -25.83 -12.22 23.50
N ALA A 17 -26.63 -11.15 23.45
CA ALA A 17 -26.44 -10.06 22.50
C ALA A 17 -25.12 -9.33 22.74
N VAL A 18 -24.79 -9.01 24.00
CA VAL A 18 -23.50 -8.40 24.36
C VAL A 18 -22.34 -9.34 24.03
N GLY A 19 -22.46 -10.64 24.33
CA GLY A 19 -21.47 -11.65 23.96
C GLY A 19 -21.25 -11.75 22.45
N ALA A 20 -22.33 -11.75 21.65
CA ALA A 20 -22.26 -11.75 20.20
C ALA A 20 -21.63 -10.45 19.66
N ILE A 21 -22.00 -9.29 20.21
CA ILE A 21 -21.39 -7.99 19.86
C ILE A 21 -19.89 -8.01 20.17
N LEU A 22 -19.48 -8.52 21.34
CA LEU A 22 -18.07 -8.61 21.72
C LEU A 22 -17.29 -9.58 20.83
N LEU A 23 -17.88 -10.70 20.42
CA LEU A 23 -17.27 -11.66 19.50
C LEU A 23 -17.10 -11.10 18.10
N ILE A 24 -18.12 -10.40 17.58
CA ILE A 24 -18.07 -9.71 16.29
C ILE A 24 -17.03 -8.57 16.34
N TRP A 25 -16.98 -7.81 17.43
CA TRP A 25 -16.01 -6.72 17.57
C TRP A 25 -14.58 -7.25 17.66
N ARG A 26 -14.36 -8.36 18.38
CA ARG A 26 -13.04 -9.01 18.47
C ARG A 26 -12.59 -9.59 17.13
N SER A 27 -13.47 -10.24 16.36
CA SER A 27 -13.09 -10.76 15.03
C SER A 27 -12.71 -9.65 14.05
N THR A 28 -13.30 -8.46 14.16
CA THR A 28 -12.91 -7.32 13.33
C THR A 28 -11.54 -6.73 13.68
N GLN A 29 -11.06 -6.86 14.93
CA GLN A 29 -9.73 -6.36 15.32
C GLN A 29 -8.58 -7.22 14.79
N ASP A 30 -8.77 -8.55 14.66
CA ASP A 30 -7.72 -9.46 14.18
C ASP A 30 -7.63 -9.52 12.64
N ALA A 31 -8.52 -8.83 11.93
CA ALA A 31 -8.58 -8.87 10.47
C ALA A 31 -7.50 -8.02 9.78
N LEU A 32 -6.90 -7.06 10.50
CA LEU A 32 -5.90 -6.13 9.95
C LEU A 32 -4.62 -6.16 10.79
N TRP A 33 -3.48 -6.48 10.16
CA TRP A 33 -2.17 -6.43 10.81
C TRP A 33 -1.08 -5.98 9.85
N VAL A 34 0.11 -5.70 10.39
CA VAL A 34 1.27 -5.27 9.62
C VAL A 34 2.43 -6.26 9.77
N GLN A 35 3.21 -6.42 8.71
CA GLN A 35 4.38 -7.30 8.66
C GLN A 35 5.49 -6.69 7.80
N ASP A 36 6.66 -7.32 7.78
CA ASP A 36 7.81 -6.90 6.97
C ASP A 36 8.25 -5.45 7.22
N VAL A 37 8.11 -5.00 8.47
CA VAL A 37 8.31 -3.60 8.86
C VAL A 37 9.79 -3.27 8.90
N THR A 38 10.23 -2.47 7.92
CA THR A 38 11.63 -2.04 7.77
C THR A 38 11.71 -0.52 7.68
N ALA A 39 12.86 0.02 8.05
CA ALA A 39 13.14 1.44 7.99
C ALA A 39 14.52 1.66 7.35
N ALA A 40 14.68 2.61 6.45
CA ALA A 40 15.96 2.92 5.84
C ALA A 40 16.27 4.42 5.95
N PRO A 41 17.48 4.80 6.39
CA PRO A 41 17.96 6.17 6.23
C PRO A 41 17.93 6.58 4.75
N LEU A 42 17.45 7.78 4.47
CA LEU A 42 17.41 8.33 3.11
C LEU A 42 18.73 9.04 2.82
N GLN A 43 19.46 8.59 1.80
CA GLN A 43 20.70 9.24 1.38
C GLN A 43 20.44 10.70 1.00
N GLY A 44 21.36 11.60 1.38
CA GLY A 44 21.21 13.05 1.15
C GLY A 44 20.21 13.76 2.07
N SER A 45 19.60 13.07 3.04
CA SER A 45 18.65 13.67 3.99
C SER A 45 18.96 13.26 5.43
N PRO A 46 19.96 13.90 6.09
CA PRO A 46 20.37 13.54 7.44
C PRO A 46 19.21 13.49 8.44
N GLY A 47 19.13 12.40 9.21
CA GLY A 47 18.07 12.21 10.21
C GLY A 47 16.68 11.89 9.65
N SER A 48 16.55 11.74 8.33
CA SER A 48 15.31 11.33 7.67
C SER A 48 15.32 9.83 7.36
N VAL A 49 14.23 9.15 7.70
CA VAL A 49 14.10 7.69 7.57
C VAL A 49 12.78 7.37 6.89
N GLY A 50 12.83 6.61 5.80
CA GLY A 50 11.64 6.03 5.18
C GLY A 50 11.28 4.71 5.85
N VAL A 51 10.00 4.50 6.16
CA VAL A 51 9.49 3.24 6.71
C VAL A 51 8.61 2.55 5.67
N PHE A 52 8.87 1.26 5.48
CA PHE A 52 8.24 0.37 4.52
C PHE A 52 7.67 -0.84 5.25
N LEU A 53 6.50 -1.31 4.83
CA LEU A 53 5.80 -2.44 5.46
C LEU A 53 4.71 -2.98 4.56
N THR A 54 4.24 -4.18 4.86
CA THR A 54 3.04 -4.77 4.26
C THR A 54 1.89 -4.69 5.26
N ILE A 55 0.73 -4.26 4.80
CA ILE A 55 -0.53 -4.27 5.55
C ILE A 55 -1.33 -5.47 5.02
N ARG A 56 -1.77 -6.37 5.90
CA ARG A 56 -2.70 -7.44 5.57
C ARG A 56 -4.08 -7.04 6.06
N ASN A 57 -5.07 -7.04 5.18
CA ASN A 57 -6.47 -6.81 5.53
C ASN A 57 -7.33 -7.97 5.02
N ARG A 58 -7.86 -8.78 5.94
CA ARG A 58 -8.83 -9.85 5.66
C ARG A 58 -10.28 -9.47 6.02
N GLY A 59 -10.50 -8.20 6.32
CA GLY A 59 -11.79 -7.66 6.71
C GLY A 59 -12.31 -6.66 5.69
N SER A 60 -13.28 -5.85 6.12
CA SER A 60 -13.82 -4.76 5.31
C SER A 60 -12.76 -3.70 4.98
N ALA A 61 -13.03 -2.88 3.97
CA ALA A 61 -12.19 -1.74 3.63
C ALA A 61 -11.98 -0.79 4.82
N ASP A 62 -10.77 -0.22 4.93
CA ASP A 62 -10.34 0.68 6.02
C ASP A 62 -9.51 1.85 5.43
N LYS A 63 -9.07 2.78 6.27
CA LYS A 63 -8.17 3.88 5.92
C LYS A 63 -7.04 3.99 6.95
N LEU A 64 -5.80 4.07 6.50
CA LEU A 64 -4.69 4.50 7.33
C LEU A 64 -4.69 6.03 7.42
N ILE A 65 -5.10 6.56 8.56
CA ILE A 65 -5.36 8.00 8.75
C ILE A 65 -4.25 8.74 9.48
N ALA A 66 -3.41 8.04 10.25
CA ALA A 66 -2.25 8.67 10.89
C ALA A 66 -1.11 7.68 11.14
N VAL A 67 0.11 8.23 11.20
CA VAL A 67 1.32 7.51 11.54
C VAL A 67 2.16 8.34 12.50
N ARG A 68 2.77 7.71 13.49
CA ARG A 68 3.61 8.39 14.48
C ARG A 68 4.73 7.51 14.97
N SER A 69 5.82 8.15 15.40
CA SER A 69 6.92 7.50 16.08
C SER A 69 7.41 8.38 17.22
N ILE A 70 7.59 7.80 18.40
CA ILE A 70 8.09 8.53 19.58
C ILE A 70 9.57 8.94 19.45
N VAL A 71 10.29 8.35 18.50
CA VAL A 71 11.72 8.65 18.26
C VAL A 71 11.92 9.68 17.14
N ALA A 72 10.85 10.18 16.52
CA ALA A 72 10.91 11.17 15.44
C ALA A 72 10.18 12.46 15.84
N GLN A 73 10.70 13.62 15.45
CA GLN A 73 10.00 14.88 15.73
C GLN A 73 8.78 15.08 14.82
N ARG A 74 8.81 14.51 13.61
CA ARG A 74 7.67 14.51 12.68
C ARG A 74 7.52 13.15 12.03
N SER A 75 6.28 12.78 11.78
CA SER A 75 5.90 11.57 11.06
C SER A 75 4.80 11.94 10.08
N ARG A 76 4.97 11.58 8.81
CA ARG A 76 3.96 11.84 7.78
C ARG A 76 3.85 10.68 6.82
N LEU A 77 2.66 10.48 6.27
CA LEU A 77 2.47 9.67 5.09
C LEU A 77 2.92 10.47 3.88
N VAL A 78 3.79 9.87 3.07
CA VAL A 78 4.06 10.35 1.72
C VAL A 78 3.10 9.55 0.84
N SER A 79 2.12 10.22 0.23
CA SER A 79 1.09 9.65 -0.66
C SER A 79 0.67 10.63 -1.75
N THR A 80 -0.06 10.18 -2.77
CA THR A 80 -0.63 11.06 -3.81
C THR A 80 -1.92 11.76 -3.36
N THR A 81 -2.49 11.33 -2.23
CA THR A 81 -3.67 11.94 -1.61
C THR A 81 -3.31 12.40 -0.19
N THR A 82 -3.50 13.69 0.10
CA THR A 82 -3.08 14.30 1.38
C THR A 82 -4.21 14.51 2.37
N GLU A 83 -5.47 14.49 1.92
CA GLU A 83 -6.61 14.98 2.72
C GLU A 83 -7.37 13.87 3.48
N SER A 84 -7.37 12.62 2.97
CA SER A 84 -8.34 11.59 3.40
C SER A 84 -7.74 10.32 4.00
N GLY A 85 -6.43 10.29 4.22
CA GLY A 85 -5.70 9.06 4.58
C GLY A 85 -5.54 8.09 3.40
N LEU A 86 -4.79 7.02 3.62
CA LEU A 86 -4.54 5.98 2.61
C LEU A 86 -5.60 4.89 2.69
N ALA A 87 -6.38 4.73 1.63
CA ALA A 87 -7.38 3.68 1.52
C ALA A 87 -6.74 2.29 1.52
N ILE A 88 -7.28 1.39 2.34
CA ILE A 88 -6.90 -0.01 2.44
C ILE A 88 -8.08 -0.84 1.94
N PRO A 89 -8.00 -1.47 0.76
CA PRO A 89 -9.10 -2.29 0.24
C PRO A 89 -9.44 -3.45 1.17
N ALA A 90 -10.68 -3.93 1.11
CA ALA A 90 -11.03 -5.22 1.69
C ALA A 90 -10.21 -6.36 1.06
N ASP A 91 -9.99 -7.43 1.82
CA ASP A 91 -9.36 -8.68 1.33
C ASP A 91 -8.08 -8.45 0.52
N SER A 92 -7.19 -7.60 1.06
CA SER A 92 -6.04 -7.09 0.34
C SER A 92 -4.75 -7.15 1.17
N SER A 93 -3.66 -6.82 0.50
CA SER A 93 -2.31 -6.96 1.03
C SER A 93 -1.37 -5.81 0.60
N PRO A 94 -1.80 -4.54 0.69
CA PRO A 94 -1.02 -3.44 0.15
C PRO A 94 0.27 -3.21 0.94
N SER A 95 1.23 -2.57 0.28
CA SER A 95 2.54 -2.26 0.82
C SER A 95 2.83 -0.77 0.76
N LEU A 96 3.35 -0.26 1.88
CA LEU A 96 4.13 0.96 1.88
C LEU A 96 5.55 0.62 1.40
N ALA A 97 5.93 1.12 0.23
CA ALA A 97 7.09 0.67 -0.53
C ALA A 97 7.93 1.83 -1.05
N SER A 98 9.18 1.57 -1.44
CA SER A 98 10.08 2.59 -1.98
C SER A 98 9.66 3.13 -3.33
N ASP A 99 8.84 2.41 -4.09
CA ASP A 99 8.28 2.81 -5.38
C ASP A 99 6.80 3.22 -5.28
N GLY A 100 6.33 3.47 -4.06
CA GLY A 100 4.96 3.87 -3.77
C GLY A 100 4.90 4.75 -2.52
N ALA A 101 3.76 4.68 -1.83
CA ALA A 101 3.57 5.40 -0.57
C ALA A 101 4.48 4.83 0.50
N TYR A 102 4.99 5.70 1.36
CA TYR A 102 5.82 5.31 2.49
C TYR A 102 5.62 6.29 3.64
N ILE A 103 6.06 5.90 4.83
CA ILE A 103 6.07 6.81 5.98
C ILE A 103 7.41 7.51 6.02
N LEU A 104 7.41 8.84 6.07
CA LEU A 104 8.62 9.60 6.36
C LEU A 104 8.67 9.96 7.84
N LEU A 105 9.76 9.57 8.49
CA LEU A 105 10.15 10.03 9.81
C LEU A 105 11.25 11.07 9.67
N GLU A 106 11.05 12.24 10.25
CA GLU A 106 12.02 13.34 10.18
C GLU A 106 12.62 13.61 11.56
N ARG A 107 13.91 13.95 11.57
CA ARG A 107 14.69 14.21 12.79
C ARG A 107 14.60 13.06 13.79
N VAL A 108 14.88 11.85 13.31
CA VAL A 108 14.92 10.64 14.14
C VAL A 108 16.07 10.75 15.15
N GLY A 109 15.75 10.69 16.43
CA GLY A 109 16.70 10.79 17.54
C GLY A 109 17.54 9.52 17.73
N GLY A 110 18.75 9.68 18.25
CA GLY A 110 19.70 8.59 18.50
C GLY A 110 20.37 8.05 17.23
N THR A 111 21.33 7.14 17.39
CA THR A 111 22.14 6.62 16.28
C THR A 111 21.31 5.77 15.31
N LEU A 112 21.46 6.00 14.01
CA LEU A 112 20.84 5.22 12.93
C LEU A 112 21.70 3.99 12.58
N LYS A 113 21.88 3.09 13.55
CA LYS A 113 22.63 1.83 13.38
C LYS A 113 21.74 0.74 12.80
N ASP A 114 22.25 0.01 11.82
CA ASP A 114 21.62 -1.19 11.25
C ASP A 114 21.14 -2.16 12.34
N GLY A 115 19.94 -2.71 12.16
CA GLY A 115 19.27 -3.58 13.13
C GLY A 115 18.51 -2.87 14.26
N ARG A 116 18.70 -1.55 14.46
CA ARG A 116 17.94 -0.80 15.48
C ARG A 116 16.44 -0.86 15.21
N LEU A 117 15.64 -1.11 16.25
CA LEU A 117 14.18 -1.09 16.16
C LEU A 117 13.64 0.31 16.44
N LEU A 118 12.85 0.85 15.50
CA LEU A 118 12.15 2.12 15.64
C LEU A 118 10.68 1.86 15.96
N PRO A 119 10.14 2.29 17.12
CA PRO A 119 8.73 2.12 17.44
C PRO A 119 7.84 2.98 16.53
N ILE A 120 6.86 2.35 15.89
CA ILE A 120 5.89 2.99 14.99
C ILE A 120 4.48 2.69 15.49
N THR A 121 3.60 3.68 15.47
CA THR A 121 2.16 3.48 15.62
C THR A 121 1.45 3.93 14.36
N LEU A 122 0.62 3.04 13.82
CA LEU A 122 -0.30 3.29 12.74
C LEU A 122 -1.71 3.41 13.30
N ARG A 123 -2.48 4.42 12.88
CA ARG A 123 -3.88 4.56 13.25
C ARG A 123 -4.75 4.38 12.02
N PHE A 124 -5.57 3.35 12.05
CA PHE A 124 -6.60 3.06 11.08
C PHE A 124 -7.94 3.65 11.54
N GLU A 125 -8.83 3.92 10.60
CA GLU A 125 -10.15 4.50 10.88
C GLU A 125 -11.05 3.50 11.63
N LYS A 126 -11.07 2.23 11.20
CA LYS A 126 -11.89 1.18 11.81
C LYS A 126 -11.09 0.26 12.74
N ALA A 127 -9.93 -0.23 12.29
CA ALA A 127 -9.10 -1.16 13.06
C ALA A 127 -8.41 -0.50 14.27
N GLY A 128 -8.40 0.84 14.36
CA GLY A 128 -7.80 1.56 15.47
C GLY A 128 -6.27 1.59 15.42
N GLU A 129 -5.62 1.54 16.58
CA GLU A 129 -4.16 1.67 16.65
C GLU A 129 -3.43 0.35 16.59
N ILE A 130 -2.49 0.24 15.65
CA ILE A 130 -1.54 -0.86 15.56
C ILE A 130 -0.15 -0.33 15.90
N ARG A 131 0.48 -0.95 16.89
CA ARG A 131 1.85 -0.63 17.33
C ARG A 131 2.79 -1.70 16.84
N THR A 132 3.90 -1.29 16.24
CA THR A 132 4.92 -2.18 15.68
C THR A 132 6.30 -1.56 15.80
N GLN A 133 7.32 -2.27 15.35
CA GLN A 133 8.70 -1.82 15.34
C GLN A 133 9.29 -2.02 13.95
N ALA A 134 9.81 -0.95 13.36
CA ALA A 134 10.51 -1.00 12.09
C ALA A 134 11.99 -1.32 12.33
N ARG A 135 12.50 -2.38 11.71
CA ARG A 135 13.93 -2.70 11.75
C ARG A 135 14.68 -1.77 10.81
N LEU A 136 15.61 -0.99 11.36
CA LEU A 136 16.50 -0.16 10.57
C LEU A 136 17.41 -1.06 9.73
N ILE A 137 17.47 -0.81 8.43
CA ILE A 137 18.32 -1.48 7.46
C ILE A 137 19.32 -0.50 6.87
N ALA A 138 20.20 -1.00 5.99
CA ALA A 138 21.13 -0.18 5.23
C ALA A 138 20.45 1.02 4.54
N PRO A 139 21.15 2.17 4.44
CA PRO A 139 20.63 3.36 3.76
C PRO A 139 20.17 3.05 2.33
N ARG A 140 19.06 3.68 1.93
CA ARG A 140 18.55 3.62 0.56
C ARG A 140 18.90 4.89 -0.18
N ALA A 141 19.42 4.73 -1.39
CA ALA A 141 19.57 5.82 -2.34
C ALA A 141 18.19 6.37 -2.72
N GLN A 142 18.12 7.67 -2.97
CA GLN A 142 16.99 8.27 -3.66
C GLN A 142 17.29 8.19 -5.15
N GLY A 143 16.55 7.35 -5.88
CA GLY A 143 16.70 7.21 -7.32
C GLY A 143 16.02 8.33 -8.10
N GLU A 144 16.08 8.21 -9.43
CA GLU A 144 15.57 9.26 -10.33
C GLU A 144 14.04 9.30 -10.48
N ALA A 145 13.29 8.33 -9.91
CA ALA A 145 11.84 8.20 -10.13
C ALA A 145 11.06 9.51 -9.89
N ALA A 146 11.34 10.21 -8.79
CA ALA A 146 10.65 11.46 -8.46
C ALA A 146 10.82 12.55 -9.52
N SER A 147 12.00 12.63 -10.16
CA SER A 147 12.28 13.57 -11.26
C SER A 147 11.46 13.29 -12.52
N TYR A 148 10.90 12.08 -12.62
CA TYR A 148 10.09 11.60 -13.73
C TYR A 148 8.59 11.58 -13.43
N GLY A 149 8.15 12.22 -12.35
CA GLY A 149 6.74 12.21 -11.93
C GLY A 149 6.27 10.84 -11.43
N LEU A 150 7.19 9.89 -11.21
CA LEU A 150 6.89 8.66 -10.50
C LEU A 150 6.89 8.89 -9.02
N PHE A 151 6.08 8.09 -8.35
CA PHE A 151 5.98 8.12 -6.92
C PHE A 151 7.05 7.23 -6.27
N GLY A 152 7.51 7.62 -5.07
CA GLY A 152 8.58 6.93 -4.36
C GLY A 152 9.98 7.46 -4.66
N ILE A 153 10.98 6.70 -4.20
CA ILE A 153 12.42 7.00 -4.19
C ILE A 153 13.23 5.97 -5.00
N GLY A 154 12.59 5.22 -5.90
CA GLY A 154 13.23 4.20 -6.74
C GLY A 154 13.96 4.76 -7.96
N ASP A 155 14.64 3.89 -8.71
CA ASP A 155 15.25 4.21 -9.99
C ASP A 155 14.31 3.92 -11.18
N ILE A 156 14.72 4.40 -12.35
CA ILE A 156 13.98 4.23 -13.61
C ILE A 156 14.75 3.41 -14.65
N ARG A 157 14.02 2.93 -15.65
CA ARG A 157 14.53 2.26 -16.83
C ARG A 157 14.17 3.05 -18.08
N ARG A 158 15.10 3.88 -18.56
CA ARG A 158 14.94 4.56 -19.85
C ARG A 158 14.89 3.51 -20.97
N VAL A 159 13.88 3.61 -21.83
CA VAL A 159 13.79 2.85 -23.07
C VAL A 159 14.76 3.48 -24.07
N GLN A 160 15.56 2.65 -24.74
CA GLN A 160 16.50 3.11 -25.76
C GLN A 160 15.73 3.49 -27.03
N ASP A 161 16.17 4.56 -27.71
CA ASP A 161 15.47 5.11 -28.88
C ASP A 161 15.36 4.12 -30.06
N ASP A 162 16.26 3.13 -30.12
CA ASP A 162 16.27 2.07 -31.15
C ASP A 162 15.32 0.90 -30.84
N LYS A 163 14.62 0.92 -29.70
CA LYS A 163 13.69 -0.14 -29.29
C LYS A 163 12.24 0.31 -29.39
N PRO A 164 11.30 -0.61 -29.73
CA PRO A 164 9.88 -0.30 -29.65
C PRO A 164 9.47 0.10 -28.23
N ALA A 165 8.91 1.30 -28.09
CA ALA A 165 8.46 1.83 -26.80
C ALA A 165 7.26 1.02 -26.26
N PRO A 166 7.34 0.48 -25.02
CA PRO A 166 6.20 -0.08 -24.32
C PRO A 166 5.09 0.94 -24.14
N ALA A 167 3.84 0.49 -24.22
CA ALA A 167 2.66 1.32 -23.95
C ALA A 167 1.65 0.51 -23.12
N ILE A 168 0.79 1.22 -22.39
CA ILE A 168 -0.21 0.65 -21.50
C ILE A 168 -1.52 1.44 -21.58
N THR A 169 -2.64 0.73 -21.53
CA THR A 169 -3.98 1.27 -21.23
C THR A 169 -4.56 0.57 -20.01
N LEU A 170 -5.50 1.22 -19.36
CA LEU A 170 -6.12 0.76 -18.12
C LEU A 170 -7.63 0.94 -18.20
N ASP A 171 -8.36 -0.13 -17.92
CA ASP A 171 -9.79 -0.13 -17.71
C ASP A 171 -10.10 -0.68 -16.30
N VAL A 172 -11.01 -0.02 -15.59
CA VAL A 172 -11.39 -0.39 -14.23
C VAL A 172 -12.91 -0.37 -14.12
N GLN A 173 -13.48 -1.52 -13.78
CA GLN A 173 -14.93 -1.73 -13.74
C GLN A 173 -15.37 -2.24 -12.37
N PRO A 174 -16.56 -1.87 -11.88
CA PRO A 174 -17.11 -2.43 -10.65
C PRO A 174 -17.36 -3.94 -10.81
N SER A 175 -17.24 -4.69 -9.71
CA SER A 175 -17.58 -6.11 -9.60
C SER A 175 -18.36 -6.37 -8.29
N GLU A 176 -18.87 -7.60 -8.10
CA GLU A 176 -19.73 -7.96 -6.97
C GLU A 176 -19.13 -7.58 -5.59
N ASP A 177 -17.86 -7.90 -5.36
CA ASP A 177 -17.15 -7.47 -4.14
C ASP A 177 -15.89 -6.65 -4.46
N GLY A 178 -16.04 -5.60 -5.28
CA GLY A 178 -15.00 -4.59 -5.48
C GLY A 178 -14.87 -4.14 -6.92
N TRP A 179 -13.66 -4.28 -7.47
CA TRP A 179 -13.30 -3.74 -8.78
C TRP A 179 -12.45 -4.74 -9.57
N GLN A 180 -12.74 -4.85 -10.86
CA GLN A 180 -11.96 -5.56 -11.84
C GLN A 180 -11.04 -4.57 -12.55
N VAL A 181 -9.75 -4.89 -12.60
CA VAL A 181 -8.74 -4.14 -13.34
C VAL A 181 -8.34 -4.94 -14.58
N GLN A 182 -8.37 -4.28 -15.73
CA GLN A 182 -7.87 -4.81 -17.00
C GLN A 182 -6.79 -3.87 -17.54
N VAL A 183 -5.65 -4.46 -17.86
CA VAL A 183 -4.49 -3.79 -18.44
C VAL A 183 -4.28 -4.32 -19.84
N GLU A 184 -4.10 -3.44 -20.82
CA GLU A 184 -3.65 -3.82 -22.15
C GLU A 184 -2.29 -3.19 -22.42
N THR A 185 -1.40 -3.94 -23.07
CA THR A 185 -0.03 -3.49 -23.31
C THR A 185 0.37 -3.66 -24.76
N ARG A 186 1.16 -2.72 -25.28
CA ARG A 186 1.81 -2.82 -26.59
C ARG A 186 3.32 -2.81 -26.42
N ASN A 187 4.04 -3.56 -27.26
CA ASN A 187 5.51 -3.69 -27.20
C ASN A 187 6.03 -4.12 -25.81
N PHE A 188 5.19 -4.84 -25.07
CA PHE A 188 5.48 -5.32 -23.74
C PHE A 188 4.93 -6.73 -23.57
N ARG A 189 5.69 -7.58 -22.88
CA ARG A 189 5.28 -8.93 -22.51
C ARG A 189 5.52 -9.14 -21.02
N PHE A 190 4.48 -9.60 -20.32
CA PHE A 190 4.62 -10.01 -18.94
C PHE A 190 5.60 -11.19 -18.82
N ASP A 191 6.53 -11.06 -17.90
CA ASP A 191 7.44 -12.08 -17.42
C ASP A 191 6.80 -12.69 -16.17
N THR A 192 6.40 -13.95 -16.23
CA THR A 192 5.63 -14.61 -15.15
C THR A 192 6.49 -15.10 -14.00
N ASP A 193 7.82 -15.04 -14.13
CA ASP A 193 8.72 -15.40 -13.06
C ASP A 193 8.83 -14.22 -12.07
N PRO A 194 8.44 -14.40 -10.79
CA PRO A 194 8.39 -13.33 -9.81
C PRO A 194 9.76 -12.92 -9.26
N GLU A 195 10.81 -13.68 -9.55
CA GLU A 195 12.17 -13.37 -9.07
C GLU A 195 12.78 -12.20 -9.85
N ASP A 196 13.53 -11.36 -9.14
CA ASP A 196 14.33 -10.29 -9.73
C ASP A 196 15.37 -10.90 -10.67
N GLY A 197 15.55 -10.27 -11.83
CA GLY A 197 16.42 -10.80 -12.86
C GLY A 197 16.95 -9.73 -13.79
N LYS A 198 17.74 -10.18 -14.77
CA LYS A 198 18.31 -9.27 -15.76
C LYS A 198 17.21 -8.65 -16.61
N HIS A 199 17.30 -7.35 -16.81
CA HIS A 199 16.40 -6.64 -17.71
C HIS A 199 16.51 -7.14 -19.16
N VAL A 200 15.35 -7.40 -19.76
CA VAL A 200 15.18 -7.62 -21.20
C VAL A 200 14.23 -6.53 -21.73
N PRO A 201 14.55 -5.84 -22.83
CA PRO A 201 13.70 -4.79 -23.38
C PRO A 201 12.29 -5.30 -23.70
N GLY A 202 11.27 -4.52 -23.32
CA GLY A 202 9.87 -4.86 -23.57
C GLY A 202 9.36 -6.04 -22.74
N THR A 203 10.05 -6.42 -21.65
CA THR A 203 9.52 -7.42 -20.71
C THR A 203 9.61 -6.95 -19.26
N GLY A 204 8.84 -7.62 -18.41
CA GLY A 204 8.83 -7.41 -16.97
C GLY A 204 7.44 -7.62 -16.39
N HIS A 205 7.03 -6.78 -15.46
CA HIS A 205 5.72 -6.86 -14.82
C HIS A 205 5.13 -5.46 -14.65
N ALA A 206 3.89 -5.35 -14.19
CA ALA A 206 3.31 -4.06 -13.84
C ALA A 206 3.20 -3.89 -12.33
N HIS A 207 3.16 -2.66 -11.84
CA HIS A 207 2.80 -2.37 -10.44
C HIS A 207 1.46 -1.66 -10.42
N LEU A 208 0.54 -2.16 -9.59
CA LEU A 208 -0.78 -1.58 -9.35
C LEU A 208 -0.76 -0.77 -8.05
N TYR A 209 -1.20 0.48 -8.12
CA TYR A 209 -1.29 1.40 -6.99
C TYR A 209 -2.71 1.93 -6.81
N LEU A 210 -3.06 2.20 -5.55
CA LEU A 210 -4.26 2.90 -5.12
C LEU A 210 -3.83 4.11 -4.29
N ASN A 211 -4.09 5.34 -4.76
CA ASN A 211 -3.69 6.56 -4.06
C ASN A 211 -2.17 6.59 -3.71
N GLY A 212 -1.35 5.98 -4.57
CA GLY A 212 0.08 5.79 -4.38
C GLY A 212 0.47 4.60 -3.48
N LEU A 213 -0.46 4.00 -2.74
CA LEU A 213 -0.23 2.77 -1.98
C LEU A 213 -0.12 1.58 -2.94
N LYS A 214 0.96 0.81 -2.85
CA LYS A 214 1.22 -0.32 -3.75
C LYS A 214 0.31 -1.50 -3.39
N LEU A 215 -0.55 -1.94 -4.29
CA LEU A 215 -1.45 -3.06 -4.04
C LEU A 215 -0.77 -4.40 -4.35
N GLN A 216 -0.17 -4.53 -5.53
CA GLN A 216 0.43 -5.77 -6.02
C GLN A 216 1.32 -5.55 -7.24
N ARG A 217 2.15 -6.55 -7.53
CA ARG A 217 2.78 -6.73 -8.84
C ARG A 217 1.84 -7.54 -9.73
N LEU A 218 1.70 -7.16 -10.98
CA LEU A 218 0.91 -7.86 -11.98
C LEU A 218 1.83 -8.56 -12.96
N TYR A 219 1.72 -9.88 -13.02
CA TYR A 219 2.42 -10.75 -13.98
C TYR A 219 1.50 -11.18 -15.13
N GLU A 220 0.32 -10.57 -15.21
CA GLU A 220 -0.71 -10.80 -16.21
C GLU A 220 -1.55 -9.53 -16.40
N SER A 221 -2.49 -9.58 -17.36
CA SER A 221 -3.29 -8.43 -17.78
C SER A 221 -4.49 -8.11 -16.88
N ARG A 222 -4.78 -8.93 -15.87
CA ARG A 222 -5.97 -8.80 -15.02
C ARG A 222 -5.59 -8.74 -13.56
N ALA A 223 -6.36 -7.97 -12.79
CA ALA A 223 -6.27 -7.93 -11.34
C ALA A 223 -7.63 -7.62 -10.71
N ARG A 224 -7.76 -7.91 -9.42
CA ARG A 224 -8.91 -7.51 -8.61
C ARG A 224 -8.46 -6.56 -7.51
N ILE A 225 -9.31 -5.60 -7.18
CA ILE A 225 -9.23 -4.78 -5.98
C ILE A 225 -10.51 -5.07 -5.18
N GLY A 226 -10.38 -5.30 -3.87
CA GLY A 226 -11.55 -5.47 -3.00
C GLY A 226 -12.38 -4.20 -2.90
N THR A 227 -13.42 -4.22 -2.07
CA THR A 227 -14.21 -3.02 -1.80
C THR A 227 -13.33 -1.90 -1.25
N LEU A 228 -13.67 -0.66 -1.59
CA LEU A 228 -12.95 0.54 -1.21
C LEU A 228 -13.80 1.35 -0.22
N PRO A 229 -13.19 2.11 0.69
CA PRO A 229 -13.96 3.00 1.55
C PRO A 229 -14.53 4.18 0.73
N PRO A 230 -15.55 4.91 1.21
CA PRO A 230 -16.10 6.07 0.50
C PRO A 230 -15.04 7.14 0.20
N GLY A 231 -15.15 7.74 -0.99
CA GLY A 231 -14.28 8.79 -1.48
C GLY A 231 -13.80 8.60 -2.92
N ARG A 232 -12.89 9.49 -3.32
CA ARG A 232 -12.22 9.47 -4.62
C ARG A 232 -10.89 8.72 -4.52
N HIS A 233 -10.62 7.86 -5.48
CA HIS A 233 -9.44 7.02 -5.53
C HIS A 233 -8.79 7.05 -6.92
N GLU A 234 -7.50 7.34 -6.96
CA GLU A 234 -6.69 7.15 -8.17
C GLU A 234 -6.17 5.71 -8.19
N ILE A 235 -6.47 4.99 -9.27
CA ILE A 235 -5.76 3.78 -9.67
C ILE A 235 -4.66 4.16 -10.64
N ARG A 236 -3.45 3.66 -10.39
CA ARG A 236 -2.31 3.83 -11.28
C ARG A 236 -1.65 2.50 -11.55
N VAL A 237 -1.30 2.25 -12.81
CA VAL A 237 -0.48 1.10 -13.21
C VAL A 237 0.77 1.59 -13.90
N THR A 238 1.94 1.10 -13.49
CA THR A 238 3.22 1.36 -14.17
C THR A 238 3.75 0.08 -14.78
N LEU A 239 4.41 0.15 -15.94
CA LEU A 239 5.20 -0.97 -16.47
C LEU A 239 6.62 -0.91 -15.91
N ASN A 240 7.11 -2.04 -15.41
CA ASN A 240 8.38 -2.17 -14.70
C ASN A 240 9.22 -3.27 -15.36
N SER A 241 10.53 -3.07 -15.43
CA SER A 241 11.46 -4.10 -15.86
C SER A 241 11.62 -5.20 -14.82
N LYS A 242 12.19 -6.32 -15.24
CA LYS A 242 12.54 -7.48 -14.39
C LYS A 242 13.44 -7.13 -13.19
N ASP A 243 14.14 -6.00 -13.24
CA ASP A 243 14.96 -5.46 -12.14
C ASP A 243 14.26 -4.34 -11.36
N HIS A 244 12.92 -4.31 -11.39
CA HIS A 244 12.04 -3.42 -10.61
C HIS A 244 12.07 -1.93 -10.94
N ARG A 245 12.74 -1.51 -12.01
CA ARG A 245 12.77 -0.12 -12.45
C ARG A 245 11.61 0.20 -13.37
N THR A 246 10.94 1.32 -13.16
CA THR A 246 9.81 1.72 -14.01
C THR A 246 10.31 2.13 -15.39
N TYR A 247 9.66 1.65 -16.46
CA TYR A 247 9.97 2.07 -17.82
C TYR A 247 9.66 3.56 -18.03
N VAL A 248 10.58 4.27 -18.68
CA VAL A 248 10.44 5.69 -19.03
C VAL A 248 10.78 5.89 -20.51
N VAL A 249 9.92 6.58 -21.24
CA VAL A 249 10.06 6.93 -22.66
C VAL A 249 10.05 8.45 -22.78
N SER A 250 11.12 9.04 -23.31
CA SER A 250 11.24 10.51 -23.46
C SER A 250 10.78 11.27 -22.20
N ASP A 251 11.34 10.86 -21.05
CA ASP A 251 11.05 11.42 -19.73
C ASP A 251 9.62 11.21 -19.19
N THR A 252 8.80 10.40 -19.87
CA THR A 252 7.46 10.03 -19.38
C THR A 252 7.44 8.58 -18.92
N PRO A 253 7.02 8.28 -17.67
CA PRO A 253 6.84 6.92 -17.23
C PRO A 253 5.75 6.21 -18.01
N VAL A 254 6.03 4.97 -18.41
CA VAL A 254 5.02 4.12 -19.08
C VAL A 254 4.00 3.69 -18.02
N SER A 255 2.93 4.46 -17.93
CA SER A 255 1.89 4.31 -16.91
C SER A 255 0.52 4.69 -17.44
N ALA A 256 -0.53 4.18 -16.79
CA ALA A 256 -1.92 4.53 -17.03
C ALA A 256 -2.63 4.77 -15.70
N THR A 257 -3.65 5.64 -15.72
CA THR A 257 -4.43 6.02 -14.53
C THR A 257 -5.92 5.96 -14.79
N ALA A 258 -6.69 5.62 -13.76
CA ALA A 258 -8.14 5.66 -13.75
C ALA A 258 -8.62 6.24 -12.41
N GLU A 259 -9.79 6.87 -12.39
CA GLU A 259 -10.41 7.37 -11.15
C GLU A 259 -11.61 6.50 -10.78
N ILE A 260 -11.69 6.12 -9.51
CA ILE A 260 -12.85 5.48 -8.90
C ILE A 260 -13.48 6.47 -7.92
N VAL A 261 -14.80 6.60 -7.97
CA VAL A 261 -15.58 7.33 -6.95
C VAL A 261 -16.51 6.36 -6.26
N VAL A 262 -16.29 6.15 -4.97
CA VAL A 262 -17.19 5.38 -4.10
C VAL A 262 -18.06 6.37 -3.33
N PRO A 263 -19.40 6.25 -3.43
CA PRO A 263 -20.34 7.14 -2.74
C PRO A 263 -20.29 7.01 -1.22
#